data_AF-A0A940QQM3-F1
#
_entry.id   AF-A0A940QQM3-F1
#
_cell.length_a   1.000
_cell.length_b   1.000
_cell.length_c   1.000
_cell.angle_alpha   90.00
_cell.angle_beta   90.00
_cell.angle_gamma   90.00
#
_symmetry.space_group_name_H-M   'P 1'
#
loop_
_entity.id
_entity.type
_entity.pdbx_description
1 polymer ?
#
loop_
_entity_poly.entity_id
_entity_poly.type
_entity_poly.pdbx_seq_one_letter_code
_entity_poly.pdbx_strand_id
1 'polypeptide(L)'
;PYLNFDASVGQAVGVPCPNCGIDTKDWDGASKDQIVNTLKSALQNGSLRNKVVLCHENYDSTASAMEEFLPYLKSQGWQCVTVSEMFKAQGKTMQAGQLYNECK
;
A
#
# COMPACT_ATOMS: atom_id res chain seq x y z
N PRO A 1 -3.85 0.21 -13.76
CA PRO A 1 -3.92 1.69 -13.77
C PRO A 1 -5.25 2.16 -13.19
N TYR A 2 -5.28 3.31 -12.49
CA TYR A 2 -6.51 3.88 -11.90
C TYR A 2 -7.28 2.92 -10.97
N LEU A 3 -6.60 1.93 -10.38
CA LEU A 3 -7.20 0.87 -9.57
C LEU A 3 -8.31 0.07 -10.27
N ASN A 4 -8.41 0.18 -11.60
CA ASN A 4 -9.44 -0.49 -12.37
C ASN A 4 -9.08 -1.97 -12.55
N PHE A 5 -10.03 -2.84 -12.24
CA PHE A 5 -9.90 -4.28 -12.33
C PHE A 5 -11.28 -4.91 -12.55
N ASP A 6 -11.35 -5.89 -13.43
CA ASP A 6 -12.55 -6.69 -13.66
C ASP A 6 -12.22 -8.18 -13.82
N ALA A 7 -13.25 -9.01 -13.97
CA ALA A 7 -13.10 -10.44 -14.12
C ALA A 7 -12.32 -10.84 -15.39
N SER A 8 -12.46 -10.09 -16.48
CA SER A 8 -11.77 -10.37 -17.74
C SER A 8 -10.27 -10.14 -17.60
N VAL A 9 -9.88 -9.03 -16.95
CA VAL A 9 -8.49 -8.76 -16.59
C VAL A 9 -7.97 -9.87 -15.68
N GLY A 10 -8.71 -10.23 -14.64
CA GLY A 10 -8.35 -11.31 -13.71
C GLY A 10 -8.11 -12.66 -14.39
N GLN A 11 -8.93 -13.02 -15.37
CA GLN A 11 -8.77 -14.28 -16.13
C GLN A 11 -7.58 -14.25 -17.09
N ALA A 12 -7.23 -13.07 -17.62
CA ALA A 12 -6.13 -12.90 -18.56
C ALA A 12 -4.75 -12.77 -17.86
N VAL A 13 -4.73 -12.17 -16.67
CA VAL A 13 -3.52 -11.89 -15.91
C VAL A 13 -3.08 -13.13 -15.13
N GLY A 14 -2.15 -13.91 -15.69
CA GLY A 14 -1.59 -15.13 -15.07
C GLY A 14 -0.75 -14.90 -13.81
N VAL A 15 -0.90 -13.75 -13.13
CA VAL A 15 -0.16 -13.36 -11.92
C VAL A 15 -1.10 -12.72 -10.90
N PRO A 16 -0.74 -12.69 -9.61
CA PRO A 16 -1.47 -11.93 -8.61
C PRO A 16 -1.52 -10.44 -8.95
N CYS A 17 -2.61 -9.76 -8.56
CA CYS A 17 -2.82 -8.34 -8.83
C CYS A 17 -2.82 -7.53 -7.52
N PRO A 18 -1.66 -7.03 -7.04
CA PRO A 18 -1.64 -6.02 -5.99
C PRO A 18 -2.42 -4.78 -6.40
N ASN A 19 -3.14 -4.21 -5.45
CA ASN A 19 -3.93 -3.00 -5.63
C ASN A 19 -3.84 -2.15 -4.35
N CYS A 20 -4.79 -1.24 -4.12
CA CYS A 20 -4.68 -0.25 -3.06
C CYS A 20 -5.54 -0.57 -1.84
N GLY A 21 -4.91 -0.65 -0.66
CA GLY A 21 -5.59 -0.68 0.64
C GLY A 21 -5.69 0.67 1.33
N ILE A 22 -4.71 1.55 1.12
CA ILE A 22 -4.67 2.95 1.59
C ILE A 22 -4.15 3.83 0.45
N ASP A 23 -4.93 4.82 0.06
CA ASP A 23 -4.56 5.79 -0.99
C ASP A 23 -4.07 7.09 -0.33
N THR A 24 -2.82 7.48 -0.59
CA THR A 24 -2.24 8.70 -0.02
C THR A 24 -2.76 9.99 -0.68
N LYS A 25 -3.45 9.88 -1.83
CA LYS A 25 -3.92 11.01 -2.65
C LYS A 25 -2.80 11.92 -3.17
N ASP A 26 -1.58 11.43 -3.24
CA ASP A 26 -0.45 12.19 -3.80
C ASP A 26 -0.66 12.62 -5.25
N TRP A 27 -1.25 11.75 -6.06
CA TRP A 27 -1.68 12.03 -7.44
C TRP A 27 -2.73 13.14 -7.55
N ASP A 28 -3.46 13.43 -6.47
CA ASP A 28 -4.48 14.49 -6.37
C ASP A 28 -3.94 15.71 -5.61
N GLY A 29 -2.62 15.88 -5.59
CA GLY A 29 -1.97 17.05 -5.02
C GLY A 29 -1.88 17.06 -3.48
N ALA A 30 -2.03 15.91 -2.82
CA ALA A 30 -1.80 15.83 -1.38
C ALA A 30 -0.36 16.29 -1.03
N SER A 31 -0.28 17.19 -0.06
CA SER A 31 0.99 17.66 0.48
C SER A 31 1.69 16.57 1.28
N LYS A 32 3.00 16.75 1.50
CA LYS A 32 3.79 15.90 2.39
C LYS A 32 3.06 15.63 3.73
N ASP A 33 2.57 16.69 4.38
CA ASP A 33 1.93 16.58 5.68
C ASP A 33 0.58 15.85 5.61
N GLN A 34 -0.20 16.04 4.52
CA GLN A 34 -1.44 15.30 4.31
C GLN A 34 -1.20 13.80 4.12
N ILE A 35 -0.16 13.42 3.37
CA ILE A 35 0.26 12.03 3.18
C ILE A 35 0.67 11.41 4.53
N VAL A 36 1.57 12.09 5.27
CA VAL A 36 2.02 11.62 6.59
C VAL A 36 0.85 11.49 7.57
N ASN A 37 -0.07 12.46 7.60
CA ASN A 37 -1.24 12.41 8.46
C ASN A 37 -2.18 11.26 8.12
N THR A 38 -2.37 10.95 6.83
CA THR A 38 -3.15 9.80 6.36
C THR A 38 -2.55 8.50 6.90
N LEU A 39 -1.23 8.34 6.77
CA LEU A 39 -0.53 7.13 7.20
C LEU A 39 -0.45 6.99 8.73
N LYS A 40 -0.17 8.08 9.46
CA LYS A 40 -0.18 8.08 10.93
C LYS A 40 -1.59 7.82 11.49
N SER A 41 -2.64 8.36 10.87
CA SER A 41 -4.02 8.07 11.28
C SER A 41 -4.38 6.61 11.06
N ALA A 42 -3.99 6.03 9.91
CA ALA A 42 -4.18 4.62 9.62
C ALA A 42 -3.41 3.70 10.59
N LEU A 43 -2.21 4.12 11.01
CA LEU A 43 -1.44 3.42 12.03
C LEU A 43 -2.16 3.44 13.39
N GLN A 44 -2.61 4.63 13.83
CA GLN A 44 -3.26 4.82 15.12
C GLN A 44 -4.58 4.08 15.26
N ASN A 45 -5.38 4.04 14.20
CA ASN A 45 -6.66 3.33 14.19
C ASN A 45 -6.54 1.84 13.82
N GLY A 46 -5.31 1.33 13.62
CA GLY A 46 -5.01 -0.06 13.30
C GLY A 46 -5.28 -0.47 11.85
N SER A 47 -5.85 0.42 11.02
CA SER A 47 -6.20 0.09 9.62
C SER A 47 -4.99 -0.08 8.72
N LEU A 48 -3.78 0.34 9.12
CA LEU A 48 -2.54 0.16 8.34
C LEU A 48 -2.03 -1.29 8.31
N ARG A 49 -2.46 -2.15 9.25
CA ARG A 49 -1.92 -3.52 9.36
C ARG A 49 -2.27 -4.33 8.12
N ASN A 50 -1.24 -4.93 7.52
CA ASN A 50 -1.36 -5.77 6.33
C ASN A 50 -2.04 -5.07 5.13
N LYS A 51 -1.93 -3.73 5.02
CA LYS A 51 -2.42 -2.97 3.86
C LYS A 51 -1.33 -2.74 2.82
N VAL A 52 -1.75 -2.64 1.57
CA VAL A 52 -0.93 -2.06 0.50
C VAL A 52 -1.19 -0.55 0.46
N VAL A 53 -0.13 0.25 0.60
CA VAL A 53 -0.18 1.71 0.48
C VAL A 53 0.09 2.09 -0.97
N LEU A 54 -0.80 2.88 -1.57
CA LEU A 54 -0.63 3.45 -2.90
C LEU A 54 0.01 4.83 -2.80
N CYS A 55 1.10 5.02 -3.54
CA CYS A 55 1.74 6.29 -3.80
C CYS A 55 2.52 6.20 -5.12
N HIS A 56 3.05 7.32 -5.58
CA HIS A 56 3.72 7.47 -6.86
C HIS A 56 5.11 8.09 -6.66
N GLU A 57 6.13 7.45 -7.21
CA GLU A 57 7.54 7.82 -7.00
C GLU A 57 7.95 9.16 -7.63
N ASN A 58 7.15 9.70 -8.55
CA ASN A 58 7.47 10.88 -9.34
C ASN A 58 7.07 12.22 -8.66
N TYR A 59 6.54 12.18 -7.43
CA TYR A 59 6.15 13.39 -6.68
C TYR A 59 7.11 13.64 -5.51
N ASP A 60 7.66 14.85 -5.42
CA ASP A 60 8.55 15.26 -4.33
C ASP A 60 7.85 15.19 -2.95
N SER A 61 6.53 15.45 -2.92
CA SER A 61 5.71 15.31 -1.71
C SER A 61 5.70 13.87 -1.20
N THR A 62 5.67 12.88 -2.11
CA THR A 62 5.73 11.46 -1.77
C THR A 62 7.09 11.08 -1.22
N ALA A 63 8.18 11.47 -1.89
CA ALA A 63 9.54 11.21 -1.39
C ALA A 63 9.73 11.79 0.02
N SER A 64 9.40 13.08 0.19
CA SER A 64 9.52 13.78 1.47
C SER A 64 8.65 13.17 2.58
N ALA A 65 7.46 12.67 2.24
CA ALA A 65 6.58 12.03 3.21
C ALA A 65 7.12 10.67 3.65
N MET A 66 7.67 9.88 2.72
CA MET A 66 8.24 8.56 3.02
C MET A 66 9.54 8.66 3.82
N GLU A 67 10.38 9.66 3.56
CA GLU A 67 11.57 9.97 4.36
C GLU A 67 11.24 10.27 5.83
N GLU A 68 10.08 10.87 6.11
CA GLU A 68 9.61 11.08 7.49
C GLU A 68 8.91 9.83 8.06
N PHE A 69 7.98 9.26 7.29
CA PHE A 69 7.06 8.25 7.81
C PHE A 69 7.72 6.89 8.01
N LEU A 70 8.59 6.43 7.11
CA LEU A 70 9.17 5.09 7.20
C LEU A 70 10.07 4.92 8.44
N PRO A 71 10.95 5.88 8.81
CA PRO A 71 11.68 5.81 10.08
C PRO A 71 10.77 5.82 11.31
N TYR A 72 9.71 6.64 11.29
CA TYR A 72 8.72 6.65 12.36
C TYR A 72 8.00 5.31 12.47
N LEU A 73 7.51 4.75 11.36
CA LEU A 73 6.86 3.45 11.32
C LEU A 73 7.77 2.35 11.89
N LYS A 74 9.05 2.35 11.51
CA LYS A 74 10.05 1.42 12.06
C LYS A 74 10.25 1.59 13.56
N SER A 75 10.25 2.82 14.09
CA SER A 75 10.36 3.07 15.54
C SER A 75 9.16 2.56 16.33
N GLN A 76 7.99 2.44 15.67
CA GLN A 76 6.80 1.81 16.24
C GLN A 76 6.82 0.27 16.16
N GLY A 77 7.95 -0.35 15.73
CA GLY A 77 8.11 -1.80 15.66
C GLY A 77 7.55 -2.45 14.38
N TRP A 78 7.23 -1.64 13.37
CA TRP A 78 6.71 -2.14 12.09
C TRP A 78 7.83 -2.37 11.07
N GLN A 79 7.51 -3.20 10.08
CA GLN A 79 8.34 -3.40 8.90
C GLN A 79 7.54 -2.98 7.67
N CYS A 80 8.17 -2.17 6.81
CA CYS A 80 7.73 -1.99 5.44
C CYS A 80 8.34 -3.11 4.60
N VAL A 81 7.50 -3.88 3.92
CA VAL A 81 7.89 -5.08 3.18
C VAL A 81 7.22 -5.07 1.81
N THR A 82 7.68 -5.95 0.92
CA THR A 82 6.98 -6.18 -0.35
C THR A 82 5.62 -6.87 -0.12
N VAL A 83 4.72 -6.77 -1.11
CA VAL A 83 3.39 -7.40 -1.03
C VAL A 83 3.51 -8.91 -0.88
N SER A 84 4.43 -9.57 -1.60
CA SER A 84 4.64 -11.02 -1.49
C SER A 84 5.17 -11.43 -0.11
N GLU A 85 6.09 -10.66 0.48
CA GLU A 85 6.58 -10.89 1.84
C GLU A 85 5.47 -10.71 2.89
N MET A 86 4.59 -9.72 2.72
CA MET A 86 3.43 -9.52 3.59
C MET A 86 2.53 -10.76 3.64
N PHE A 87 2.21 -11.36 2.49
CA PHE A 87 1.43 -12.60 2.43
C PHE A 87 2.19 -13.80 3.00
N LYS A 88 3.48 -13.92 2.67
CA LYS A 88 4.34 -15.00 3.17
C LYS A 88 4.45 -14.99 4.69
N ALA A 89 4.55 -13.80 5.32
CA ALA A 89 4.58 -13.65 6.77
C ALA A 89 3.30 -14.12 7.47
N GLN A 90 2.17 -14.18 6.75
CA GLN A 90 0.90 -14.72 7.23
C GLN A 90 0.69 -16.20 6.84
N GLY A 91 1.69 -16.85 6.24
CA GLY A 91 1.57 -18.23 5.74
C GLY A 91 0.63 -18.36 4.53
N LYS A 92 0.40 -17.29 3.77
CA LYS A 92 -0.52 -17.25 2.63
C LYS A 92 0.23 -17.16 1.31
N THR A 93 -0.38 -17.71 0.27
CA THR A 93 0.11 -17.63 -1.11
C THR A 93 -0.90 -16.84 -1.95
N MET A 94 -0.41 -15.80 -2.62
CA MET A 94 -1.22 -15.01 -3.55
C MET A 94 -1.54 -15.84 -4.79
N GLN A 95 -2.78 -15.78 -5.26
CA GLN A 95 -3.29 -16.53 -6.39
C GLN A 95 -3.29 -15.67 -7.66
N ALA A 96 -3.00 -16.29 -8.80
CA ALA A 96 -3.10 -15.63 -10.10
C ALA A 96 -4.53 -15.12 -10.35
N GLY A 97 -4.65 -13.96 -10.99
CA GLY A 97 -5.95 -13.38 -11.34
C GLY A 97 -6.75 -12.81 -10.17
N GLN A 98 -6.21 -12.80 -8.94
CA GLN A 98 -6.87 -12.22 -7.77
C GLN A 98 -6.33 -10.83 -7.43
N LEU A 99 -7.25 -9.94 -7.06
CA LEU A 99 -6.97 -8.57 -6.63
C LEU A 99 -6.68 -8.51 -5.12
N TYR A 100 -5.63 -7.81 -4.71
CA TYR A 100 -5.19 -7.72 -3.33
C TYR A 100 -4.95 -6.28 -2.88
N ASN A 101 -5.87 -5.75 -2.07
CA ASN A 101 -5.72 -4.45 -1.39
C ASN A 101 -5.01 -4.61 -0.02
N GLU A 102 -5.07 -5.82 0.53
CA GLU A 102 -4.59 -6.17 1.86
C GLU A 102 -4.30 -7.67 1.93
N CYS A 103 -3.53 -8.09 2.94
CA CYS A 103 -3.53 -9.48 3.40
C CYS A 103 -4.45 -9.60 4.62
N LYS A 104 -5.69 -10.06 4.37
CA LYS A 104 -6.57 -10.58 5.43
C LYS A 104 -5.97 -11.83 6.04
#